data_AF-A0A3B0X7Q4-F1
#
_entry.id   AF-A0A3B0X7Q4-F1
#
_cell.length_a   1.000
_cell.length_b   1.000
_cell.length_c   1.000
_cell.angle_alpha   90.00
_cell.angle_beta   90.00
_cell.angle_gamma   90.00
#
_symmetry.space_group_name_H-M   'P 1'
#
loop_
_entity.id
_entity.type
_entity.pdbx_description
1 polymer ?
#
loop_
_entity_poly.entity_id
_entity_poly.type
_entity_poly.pdbx_seq_one_letter_code
_entity_poly.pdbx_strand_id
1 'polypeptide(L)'
;SPLILNLMYNPMGAFLPPSQLPLEQEYRQKLALDFNIQFSNLYTLTNMPIMRFGSTLISQGEFDNYINLLKSSHSDDNLQTVMCRNLVSIDWQGFIYDCDFNQMLDMPTDLSQHQKLHISELNLKHLLNTPIQVGQHCYGCTAGSGSSCGGALT
;
A
#
# COMPACT_ATOMS: atom_id res chain seq x y z
N SER A 1 10.71 24.69 -13.32
CA SER A 1 10.50 23.26 -13.63
C SER A 1 9.04 23.04 -13.98
N PRO A 2 8.70 22.13 -14.91
CA PRO A 2 7.31 21.76 -15.15
C PRO A 2 6.70 21.16 -13.86
N LEU A 3 5.42 21.43 -13.62
CA LEU A 3 4.68 20.86 -12.48
C LEU A 3 4.38 19.38 -12.76
N ILE A 4 4.59 18.52 -11.75
CA ILE A 4 4.36 17.08 -11.84
C ILE A 4 2.93 16.79 -11.38
N LEU A 5 2.17 16.04 -12.19
CA LEU A 5 0.85 15.54 -11.84
C LEU A 5 0.86 14.02 -11.99
N ASN A 6 0.75 13.29 -10.89
CA ASN A 6 0.64 11.83 -10.93
C ASN A 6 -0.77 11.40 -10.60
N LEU A 7 -1.29 10.41 -11.32
CA LEU A 7 -2.61 9.82 -11.09
C LEU A 7 -2.46 8.49 -10.34
N MET A 8 -3.41 8.21 -9.44
CA MET A 8 -3.53 6.93 -8.73
C MET A 8 -4.74 6.17 -9.28
N TYR A 9 -4.56 4.88 -9.57
CA TYR A 9 -5.64 3.98 -9.92
C TYR A 9 -5.75 2.85 -8.89
N ASN A 10 -6.94 2.68 -8.35
CA ASN A 10 -7.33 1.52 -7.55
C ASN A 10 -8.47 0.78 -8.26
N PRO A 11 -8.48 -0.56 -8.28
CA PRO A 11 -9.59 -1.33 -8.85
C PRO A 11 -10.87 -1.11 -8.04
N MET A 12 -12.03 -1.33 -8.66
CA MET A 12 -13.33 -1.16 -8.00
C MET A 12 -13.76 -2.37 -7.14
N GLY A 13 -12.98 -3.45 -7.12
CA GLY A 13 -13.37 -4.70 -6.46
C GLY A 13 -12.21 -5.58 -6.01
N ALA A 14 -12.53 -6.84 -5.74
CA ALA A 14 -11.64 -7.85 -5.17
C ALA A 14 -10.73 -8.53 -6.22
N PHE A 15 -10.04 -7.73 -7.03
CA PHE A 15 -9.08 -8.21 -8.02
C PHE A 15 -7.83 -7.32 -8.03
N LEU A 16 -6.74 -7.82 -8.60
CA LEU A 16 -5.50 -7.04 -8.75
C LEU A 16 -5.67 -5.98 -9.83
N PRO A 17 -5.03 -4.80 -9.70
CA PRO A 17 -5.03 -3.83 -10.78
C PRO A 17 -4.40 -4.41 -12.05
N PRO A 18 -4.77 -3.91 -13.24
CA PRO A 18 -4.09 -4.28 -14.47
C PRO A 18 -2.64 -3.74 -14.45
N SER A 19 -1.83 -4.20 -15.41
CA SER A 19 -0.48 -3.67 -15.59
C SER A 19 -0.51 -2.14 -15.79
N GLN A 20 0.41 -1.45 -15.12
CA GLN A 20 0.45 0.01 -15.08
C GLN A 20 0.70 0.63 -16.46
N LEU A 21 1.63 0.08 -17.25
CA LEU A 21 2.06 0.71 -18.51
C LEU A 21 0.93 0.76 -19.56
N PRO A 22 0.21 -0.34 -19.85
CA PRO A 22 -0.96 -0.26 -20.75
C PRO A 22 -2.06 0.66 -20.21
N LEU A 23 -2.34 0.60 -18.91
CA LEU A 23 -3.37 1.45 -18.29
C LEU A 23 -3.01 2.93 -18.37
N GLU A 24 -1.73 3.28 -18.17
CA GLU A 24 -1.24 4.64 -18.28
C GLU A 24 -1.44 5.19 -19.69
N GLN A 25 -1.11 4.40 -20.71
CA GLN A 25 -1.28 4.80 -22.10
C GLN A 25 -2.76 5.05 -22.44
N GLU A 26 -3.65 4.18 -21.97
CA GLU A 26 -5.09 4.33 -22.16
C GLU A 26 -5.62 5.61 -21.47
N TYR A 27 -5.23 5.84 -20.21
CA TYR A 27 -5.59 7.04 -19.47
C TYR A 27 -5.08 8.31 -20.17
N ARG A 28 -3.84 8.27 -20.66
CA ARG A 28 -3.22 9.39 -21.36
C ARG A 28 -3.97 9.74 -22.64
N GLN A 29 -4.37 8.74 -23.42
CA GLN A 29 -5.17 8.95 -24.63
C GLN A 29 -6.55 9.50 -24.29
N LYS A 30 -7.27 8.87 -23.36
CA LYS A 30 -8.67 9.21 -23.05
C LYS A 30 -8.81 10.57 -22.37
N LEU A 31 -7.95 10.87 -21.39
CA LEU A 31 -7.97 12.16 -20.69
C LEU A 31 -7.55 13.33 -21.59
N ALA A 32 -6.62 13.11 -22.52
CA ALA A 32 -6.25 14.11 -23.51
C ALA A 32 -7.39 14.38 -24.51
N LEU A 33 -8.00 13.32 -25.06
CA LEU A 33 -9.07 13.44 -26.06
C LEU A 33 -10.36 14.03 -25.47
N ASP A 34 -10.80 13.54 -24.32
CA ASP A 34 -12.11 13.89 -23.77
C ASP A 34 -12.07 15.20 -22.96
N PHE A 35 -10.91 15.55 -22.37
CA PHE A 35 -10.81 16.63 -21.38
C PHE A 35 -9.59 17.55 -21.53
N ASN A 36 -8.70 17.31 -22.51
CA ASN A 36 -7.43 18.04 -22.67
C ASN A 36 -6.55 18.03 -21.39
N ILE A 37 -6.59 16.93 -20.63
CA ILE A 37 -5.80 16.75 -19.41
C ILE A 37 -4.51 15.99 -19.74
N GLN A 38 -3.38 16.51 -19.26
CA GLN A 38 -2.08 15.85 -19.31
C GLN A 38 -1.59 15.57 -17.90
N PHE A 39 -0.92 14.44 -17.71
CA PHE A 39 -0.32 14.05 -16.44
C PHE A 39 1.05 13.41 -16.68
N SER A 40 1.87 13.34 -15.64
CA SER A 40 3.22 12.79 -15.67
C SER A 40 3.20 11.27 -15.67
N ASN A 41 2.71 10.64 -14.60
CA ASN A 41 2.67 9.18 -14.45
C ASN A 41 1.31 8.70 -13.93
N LEU A 42 0.94 7.46 -14.24
CA LEU A 42 -0.17 6.74 -13.60
C LEU A 42 0.43 5.63 -12.74
N TYR A 43 -0.12 5.47 -11.55
CA TYR A 43 0.32 4.47 -10.59
C TYR A 43 -0.84 3.58 -10.18
N THR A 44 -0.66 2.26 -10.27
CA THR A 44 -1.68 1.30 -9.85
C THR A 44 -1.46 0.84 -8.42
N LEU A 45 -2.57 0.71 -7.67
CA LEU A 45 -2.58 0.28 -6.29
C LEU A 45 -3.58 -0.86 -6.12
N THR A 46 -3.18 -1.88 -5.38
CA THR A 46 -4.05 -2.95 -4.90
C THR A 46 -4.93 -2.43 -3.76
N ASN A 47 -6.20 -2.83 -3.72
CA ASN A 47 -7.06 -2.49 -2.59
C ASN A 47 -6.62 -3.26 -1.35
N MET A 48 -6.30 -2.54 -0.27
CA MET A 48 -5.93 -3.21 0.97
C MET A 48 -7.16 -3.84 1.64
N PRO A 49 -7.10 -5.10 2.07
CA PRO A 49 -8.22 -5.85 2.65
C PRO A 49 -8.50 -5.44 4.11
N ILE A 50 -8.59 -4.14 4.38
CA ILE A 50 -8.73 -3.55 5.71
C ILE A 50 -9.91 -2.59 5.75
N MET A 51 -10.33 -2.21 6.96
CA MET A 51 -11.35 -1.19 7.20
C MET A 51 -12.60 -1.40 6.32
N ARG A 52 -13.08 -0.35 5.67
CA ARG A 52 -14.29 -0.38 4.85
C ARG A 52 -14.27 -1.47 3.79
N PHE A 53 -13.17 -1.62 3.05
CA PHE A 53 -13.09 -2.62 1.99
C PHE A 53 -13.07 -4.04 2.57
N GLY A 54 -12.31 -4.26 3.64
CA GLY A 54 -12.33 -5.51 4.40
C GLY A 54 -13.73 -5.88 4.90
N SER A 55 -14.47 -4.93 5.49
CA SER A 55 -15.86 -5.15 5.92
C SER A 55 -16.79 -5.48 4.75
N THR A 56 -16.64 -4.83 3.59
CA THR A 56 -17.40 -5.16 2.39
C THR A 56 -17.13 -6.60 1.93
N LEU A 57 -15.86 -7.01 1.87
CA LEU A 57 -15.47 -8.37 1.50
C LEU A 57 -16.09 -9.41 2.44
N ILE A 58 -16.04 -9.17 3.76
CA ILE A 58 -16.64 -10.07 4.76
C ILE A 58 -18.16 -10.18 4.54
N SER A 59 -18.84 -9.05 4.35
CA SER A 59 -20.30 -9.03 4.14
C SER A 59 -20.75 -9.76 2.87
N GLN A 60 -19.86 -9.85 1.88
CA GLN A 60 -20.10 -10.52 0.60
C GLN A 60 -19.59 -11.96 0.58
N GLY A 61 -18.91 -12.44 1.64
CA GLY A 61 -18.29 -13.76 1.68
C GLY A 61 -17.02 -13.89 0.81
N GLU A 62 -16.42 -12.77 0.39
CA GLU A 62 -15.27 -12.73 -0.54
C GLU A 62 -13.93 -12.51 0.16
N PHE A 63 -13.91 -12.33 1.48
CA PHE A 63 -12.69 -11.99 2.22
C PHE A 63 -11.60 -13.05 2.06
N ASP A 64 -11.91 -14.31 2.31
CA ASP A 64 -10.94 -15.39 2.23
C ASP A 64 -10.44 -15.60 0.79
N ASN A 65 -11.35 -15.52 -0.19
CA ASN A 65 -10.99 -15.59 -1.61
C ASN A 65 -10.01 -14.49 -1.99
N TYR A 66 -10.27 -13.26 -1.55
CA TYR A 66 -9.41 -12.13 -1.85
C TYR A 66 -8.05 -12.23 -1.16
N ILE A 67 -8.01 -12.62 0.12
CA ILE A 67 -6.73 -12.88 0.81
C ILE A 67 -5.94 -13.98 0.10
N ASN A 68 -6.59 -15.05 -0.36
CA ASN A 68 -5.93 -16.11 -1.12
C ASN A 68 -5.38 -15.62 -2.45
N LEU A 69 -6.10 -14.73 -3.16
CA LEU A 69 -5.59 -14.07 -4.37
C LEU A 69 -4.33 -13.26 -4.07
N LEU A 70 -4.35 -12.44 -3.00
CA LEU A 70 -3.18 -11.63 -2.64
C LEU A 70 -1.97 -12.51 -2.28
N LYS A 71 -2.19 -13.59 -1.54
CA LYS A 71 -1.16 -14.57 -1.18
C LYS A 71 -0.60 -15.30 -2.38
N SER A 72 -1.46 -15.78 -3.28
CA SER A 72 -1.03 -16.53 -4.47
C SER A 72 -0.32 -15.64 -5.50
N SER A 73 -0.57 -14.34 -5.44
CA SER A 73 0.05 -13.35 -6.33
C SER A 73 1.24 -12.63 -5.69
N HIS A 74 1.63 -13.01 -4.49
CA HIS A 74 2.81 -12.46 -3.81
C HIS A 74 4.08 -12.65 -4.66
N SER A 75 4.91 -11.61 -4.72
CA SER A 75 6.25 -11.68 -5.28
C SER A 75 7.28 -11.17 -4.28
N ASP A 76 8.31 -11.97 -4.02
CA ASP A 76 9.46 -11.61 -3.18
C ASP A 76 10.24 -10.41 -3.76
N ASP A 77 10.22 -10.22 -5.07
CA ASP A 77 10.89 -9.08 -5.73
C ASP A 77 10.30 -7.75 -5.26
N ASN A 78 9.02 -7.73 -4.91
CA ASN A 78 8.35 -6.54 -4.37
C ASN A 78 8.77 -6.22 -2.93
N LEU A 79 9.41 -7.16 -2.20
CA LEU A 79 9.82 -6.90 -0.82
C LEU A 79 10.86 -5.79 -0.73
N GLN A 80 11.72 -5.59 -1.74
CA GLN A 80 12.72 -4.53 -1.69
C GLN A 80 12.11 -3.12 -1.84
N THR A 81 10.89 -3.04 -2.35
CA THR A 81 10.25 -1.81 -2.79
C THR A 81 9.07 -1.40 -1.91
N VAL A 82 8.63 -2.24 -0.97
CA VAL A 82 7.58 -1.86 -0.01
C VAL A 82 8.00 -0.67 0.85
N MET A 83 7.04 0.24 1.07
CA MET A 83 7.30 1.52 1.73
C MET A 83 7.75 1.38 3.19
N CYS A 84 7.25 0.39 3.91
CA CYS A 84 7.56 0.14 5.33
C CYS A 84 9.04 -0.20 5.62
N ARG A 85 9.87 -0.39 4.58
CA ARG A 85 11.33 -0.55 4.75
C ARG A 85 12.08 0.76 4.90
N ASN A 86 11.50 1.85 4.40
CA ASN A 86 12.16 3.16 4.34
C ASN A 86 11.36 4.26 5.03
N LEU A 87 10.09 4.00 5.34
CA LEU A 87 9.17 4.94 5.96
C LEU A 87 8.53 4.30 7.18
N VAL A 88 8.22 5.14 8.16
CA VAL A 88 7.36 4.81 9.30
C VAL A 88 6.14 5.72 9.27
N SER A 89 5.03 5.28 9.85
CA SER A 89 3.88 6.14 10.10
C SER A 89 3.87 6.60 11.54
N ILE A 90 3.48 7.85 11.78
CA ILE A 90 3.35 8.43 13.11
C ILE A 90 1.94 9.00 13.21
N ASP A 91 1.18 8.58 14.22
CA ASP A 91 -0.17 9.10 14.44
C ASP A 91 -0.14 10.54 14.99
N TRP A 92 -1.33 11.15 15.10
CA TRP A 92 -1.46 12.53 15.59
C TRP A 92 -1.09 12.70 17.06
N GLN A 93 -0.99 11.62 17.83
CA GLN A 93 -0.54 11.61 19.22
C GLN A 93 0.97 11.35 19.35
N GLY A 94 1.67 11.09 18.24
CA GLY A 94 3.09 10.81 18.22
C GLY A 94 3.48 9.34 18.36
N PHE A 95 2.54 8.40 18.26
CA PHE A 95 2.85 6.96 18.32
C PHE A 95 3.30 6.41 16.96
N ILE A 96 4.32 5.56 16.99
CA ILE A 96 4.99 5.01 15.80
C ILE A 96 4.38 3.66 15.39
N TYR A 97 4.22 3.52 14.08
CA TYR A 97 3.77 2.31 13.38
C TYR A 97 4.69 2.06 12.17
N ASP A 98 4.84 0.80 11.75
CA ASP A 98 5.72 0.48 10.61
C ASP A 98 5.14 0.94 9.26
N CYS A 99 3.84 1.16 9.17
CA CYS A 99 3.18 1.76 8.02
C CYS A 99 1.81 2.35 8.40
N ASP A 100 1.22 3.08 7.46
CA ASP A 100 -0.12 3.65 7.57
C ASP A 100 -1.21 2.56 7.72
N PHE A 101 -1.08 1.41 7.07
CA PHE A 101 -2.02 0.30 7.24
C PHE A 101 -1.93 -0.33 8.64
N ASN A 102 -0.72 -0.49 9.20
CA ASN A 102 -0.53 -0.90 10.58
C ASN A 102 -1.15 0.12 11.54
N GLN A 103 -0.97 1.41 11.28
CA GLN A 103 -1.64 2.47 12.05
C GLN A 103 -3.16 2.36 11.99
N MET A 104 -3.74 2.15 10.81
CA MET A 104 -5.18 1.97 10.67
C MET A 104 -5.65 0.75 11.49
N LEU A 105 -4.92 -0.36 11.45
CA LEU A 105 -5.27 -1.59 12.16
C LEU A 105 -4.92 -1.58 13.67
N ASP A 106 -4.41 -0.47 14.18
CA ASP A 106 -3.84 -0.34 15.54
C ASP A 106 -2.82 -1.44 15.87
N MET A 107 -1.95 -1.75 14.91
CA MET A 107 -0.85 -2.71 15.02
C MET A 107 0.47 -1.96 15.29
N PRO A 108 0.85 -1.70 16.55
CA PRO A 108 2.07 -0.95 16.85
C PRO A 108 3.32 -1.70 16.39
N THR A 109 4.40 -0.95 16.11
CA THR A 109 5.72 -1.53 15.84
C THR A 109 6.16 -2.42 17.02
N ASP A 110 6.82 -3.54 16.73
CA ASP A 110 7.27 -4.52 17.75
C ASP A 110 8.49 -4.05 18.59
N LEU A 111 8.70 -2.73 18.67
CA LEU A 111 9.79 -2.12 19.43
C LEU A 111 9.61 -2.21 20.95
N SER A 112 8.39 -2.45 21.42
CA SER A 112 8.06 -2.43 22.85
C SER A 112 7.11 -3.56 23.27
N GLN A 113 7.30 -4.77 22.72
CA GLN A 113 6.45 -5.92 23.02
C GLN A 113 4.95 -5.63 22.76
N HIS A 114 4.65 -5.10 21.58
CA HIS A 114 3.30 -4.69 21.17
C HIS A 114 2.67 -3.55 21.98
N GLN A 115 3.45 -2.80 22.76
CA GLN A 115 3.01 -1.50 23.28
C GLN A 115 3.23 -0.39 22.26
N LYS A 116 2.50 0.73 22.41
CA LYS A 116 2.68 1.89 21.53
C LYS A 116 3.93 2.66 21.97
N LEU A 117 4.86 2.88 21.04
CA LEU A 117 6.05 3.68 21.27
C LEU A 117 5.82 5.12 20.79
N HIS A 118 6.03 6.10 21.68
CA HIS A 118 5.97 7.50 21.30
C HIS A 118 7.28 7.97 20.65
N ILE A 119 7.20 8.89 19.68
CA ILE A 119 8.36 9.36 18.91
C ILE A 119 9.46 10.01 19.78
N SER A 120 9.08 10.61 20.91
CA SER A 120 10.05 11.17 21.87
C SER A 120 10.94 10.12 22.52
N GLU A 121 10.52 8.85 22.50
CA GLU A 121 11.23 7.71 23.10
C GLU A 121 11.96 6.88 22.04
N LEU A 122 11.91 7.31 20.77
CA LEU A 122 12.45 6.55 19.66
C LEU A 122 13.97 6.44 19.72
N ASN A 123 14.46 5.21 19.85
CA ASN A 123 15.84 4.88 19.57
C ASN A 123 15.97 4.39 18.12
N LEU A 124 16.52 5.23 17.24
CA LEU A 124 16.69 4.91 15.81
C LEU A 124 17.52 3.64 15.57
N LYS A 125 18.56 3.40 16.37
CA LYS A 125 19.36 2.17 16.23
C LYS A 125 18.53 0.93 16.58
N HIS A 126 17.65 1.05 17.56
CA HIS A 126 16.74 -0.04 17.90
C HIS A 126 15.74 -0.28 16.78
N LEU A 127 15.07 0.78 16.29
CA LEU A 127 14.13 0.72 15.16
C LEU A 127 14.72 0.01 13.94
N LEU A 128 15.93 0.37 13.53
CA LEU A 128 16.59 -0.22 12.36
C LEU A 128 16.93 -1.71 12.52
N ASN A 129 16.94 -2.23 13.74
CA ASN A 129 17.20 -3.64 14.05
C ASN A 129 15.93 -4.40 14.49
N THR A 130 14.76 -3.76 14.44
CA THR A 130 13.49 -4.39 14.78
C THR A 130 12.78 -4.87 13.51
N PRO A 131 12.26 -6.12 13.49
CA PRO A 131 11.44 -6.58 12.38
C PRO A 131 10.19 -5.72 12.19
N ILE A 132 9.79 -5.54 10.94
CA ILE A 132 8.52 -4.91 10.60
C ILE A 132 7.37 -5.83 11.05
N GLN A 133 6.39 -5.28 11.76
CA GLN A 133 5.19 -6.02 12.14
C GLN A 133 4.34 -6.27 10.89
N VAL A 134 4.10 -7.55 10.58
CA VAL A 134 3.37 -7.97 9.38
C VAL A 134 2.00 -8.58 9.71
N GLY A 135 1.05 -8.43 8.79
CA GLY A 135 -0.28 -9.03 8.86
C GLY A 135 -0.79 -9.44 7.48
N GLN A 136 -2.03 -9.95 7.40
CA GLN A 136 -2.60 -10.41 6.12
C GLN A 136 -2.66 -9.31 5.06
N HIS A 137 -2.84 -8.05 5.46
CA HIS A 137 -2.89 -6.91 4.55
C HIS A 137 -1.55 -6.67 3.83
N CYS A 138 -0.41 -7.11 4.40
CA CYS A 138 0.90 -6.93 3.79
C CYS A 138 1.02 -7.66 2.44
N TYR A 139 0.24 -8.73 2.22
CA TYR A 139 0.17 -9.36 0.91
C TYR A 139 -0.34 -8.40 -0.16
N GLY A 140 -1.22 -7.45 0.17
CA GLY A 140 -1.68 -6.41 -0.76
C GLY A 140 -0.54 -5.51 -1.26
N CYS A 141 0.48 -5.24 -0.43
CA CYS A 141 1.64 -4.44 -0.83
C CYS A 141 2.60 -5.20 -1.75
N THR A 142 2.57 -6.54 -1.72
CA THR A 142 3.52 -7.41 -2.42
C THR A 142 2.89 -8.21 -3.56
N ALA A 143 1.57 -8.17 -3.72
CA ALA A 143 0.86 -8.93 -4.74
C ALA A 143 0.98 -8.29 -6.12
N GLY A 144 1.08 -9.12 -7.16
CA GLY A 144 1.20 -8.68 -8.55
C GLY A 144 2.47 -7.85 -8.77
N SER A 145 2.32 -6.68 -9.39
CA SER A 145 3.41 -5.71 -9.51
C SER A 145 3.70 -4.94 -8.22
N GLY A 146 3.12 -5.32 -7.09
CA GLY A 146 3.27 -4.61 -5.82
C GLY A 146 2.43 -3.35 -5.74
N SER A 147 2.43 -2.70 -4.58
CA SER A 147 1.73 -1.44 -4.37
C SER A 147 2.57 -0.49 -3.52
N SER A 148 2.92 0.64 -4.12
CA SER A 148 3.63 1.73 -3.47
C SER A 148 3.09 3.07 -3.96
N CYS A 149 3.33 4.15 -3.20
CA CYS A 149 3.06 5.51 -3.69
C CYS A 149 3.95 5.91 -4.89
N GLY A 150 4.95 5.08 -5.24
CA GLY A 150 5.72 5.16 -6.49
C GLY A 150 5.18 4.28 -7.63
N GLY A 151 4.04 3.61 -7.44
CA GLY A 151 3.39 2.73 -8.40
C GLY A 151 3.76 1.25 -8.34
N ALA A 152 3.38 0.56 -9.41
CA ALA A 152 3.82 -0.79 -9.76
C ALA A 152 5.34 -0.83 -9.84
N LEU A 153 5.89 -1.84 -9.21
CA LEU A 153 7.30 -2.00 -8.89
C LEU A 153 8.00 -2.95 -9.87
N THR A 154 7.23 -3.55 -10.79
CA THR A 154 7.67 -4.43 -11.89
C THR A 154 6.85 -4.22 -13.16
#